data_AF-A0A7J6TEM7-F1
#
_entry.id   AF-A0A7J6TEM7-F1
#
_cell.length_a   1.000
_cell.length_b   1.000
_cell.length_c   1.000
_cell.angle_alpha   90.00
_cell.angle_beta   90.00
_cell.angle_gamma   90.00
#
_symmetry.space_group_name_H-M   'P 1'
#
loop_
_entity.id
_entity.type
_entity.pdbx_description
1 polymer ?
#
loop_
_entity_poly.entity_id
_entity_poly.type
_entity_poly.pdbx_seq_one_letter_code
_entity_poly.pdbx_strand_id
1 'polypeptide(L)'
;VDGWLKDCETRGIDECVNTMLEDDVHLACSMAYTNVDGTPVKSGDVLSFDYYTTRIETVREQLAKGGVRFAWLLNNIFEDGTTVIDDATTTPAPATTTAPTTSPSMSCEEADKVCAKSFNGSYCKYWLDQPVCSGSDEPCSCSAQSTAAADF
;
A
#
# COMPACT_ATOMS: atom_id res chain seq x y z
N VAL A 1 13.38 -4.92 9.95
CA VAL A 1 11.98 -5.40 9.99
C VAL A 1 11.81 -6.60 10.91
N ASP A 2 12.81 -7.47 11.04
CA ASP A 2 12.80 -8.70 11.85
C ASP A 2 12.44 -8.54 13.34
N GLY A 3 12.53 -7.33 13.90
CA GLY A 3 12.09 -7.07 15.28
C GLY A 3 10.61 -6.72 15.45
N TRP A 4 9.89 -6.35 14.38
CA TRP A 4 8.56 -5.74 14.48
C TRP A 4 7.43 -6.73 14.78
N LEU A 5 7.67 -8.02 14.55
CA LEU A 5 6.72 -9.11 14.77
C LEU A 5 7.14 -10.03 15.92
N LYS A 6 8.29 -9.79 16.56
CA LYS A 6 8.87 -10.72 17.54
C LYS A 6 7.89 -11.06 18.67
N ASP A 7 7.25 -10.05 19.24
CA ASP A 7 6.29 -10.27 20.34
C ASP A 7 5.01 -10.95 19.84
N CYS A 8 4.61 -10.66 18.60
CA CYS A 8 3.45 -11.27 17.95
C CYS A 8 3.65 -12.77 17.70
N GLU A 9 4.80 -13.14 17.15
CA GLU A 9 5.14 -14.53 16.84
C GLU A 9 5.40 -15.37 18.10
N THR A 10 5.86 -14.75 19.19
CA THR A 10 6.26 -15.48 20.40
C THR A 10 5.20 -15.49 21.51
N ARG A 11 4.35 -14.47 21.58
CA ARG A 11 3.41 -14.27 22.71
C ARG A 11 1.95 -14.22 22.29
N GLY A 12 1.66 -14.28 20.98
CA GLY A 12 0.31 -14.29 20.43
C GLY A 12 -0.32 -12.90 20.29
N ILE A 13 -1.54 -12.85 19.74
CA ILE A 13 -2.19 -11.61 19.31
C ILE A 13 -2.54 -10.64 20.45
N ASP A 14 -2.98 -11.13 21.59
CA ASP A 14 -3.40 -10.27 22.70
C ASP A 14 -2.22 -9.46 23.25
N GLU A 15 -1.08 -10.13 23.40
CA GLU A 15 0.13 -9.50 23.87
C GLU A 15 0.77 -8.60 22.81
N CYS A 16 0.77 -9.06 21.56
CA CYS A 16 1.18 -8.29 20.40
C CYS A 16 0.49 -6.92 20.40
N VAL A 17 -0.85 -6.87 20.44
CA VAL A 17 -1.61 -5.61 20.41
C VAL A 17 -1.30 -4.73 21.62
N ASN A 18 -1.17 -5.30 22.83
CA ASN A 18 -0.82 -4.53 24.02
C ASN A 18 0.55 -3.87 23.91
N THR A 19 1.59 -4.59 23.47
CA THR A 19 2.92 -4.00 23.29
C THR A 19 2.93 -2.94 22.18
N MET A 20 2.18 -3.12 21.10
CA MET A 20 2.02 -2.07 20.08
C MET A 20 1.42 -0.79 20.67
N LEU A 21 0.38 -0.94 21.48
CA LEU A 21 -0.30 0.18 22.10
C LEU A 21 0.66 0.95 23.02
N GLU A 22 1.45 0.23 23.83
CA GLU A 22 2.44 0.82 24.73
C GLU A 22 3.50 1.61 23.96
N ASP A 23 4.07 1.02 22.91
CA ASP A 23 5.05 1.67 22.04
C ASP A 23 4.48 2.95 21.40
N ASP A 24 3.25 2.89 20.88
CA ASP A 24 2.58 4.00 20.22
C ASP A 24 2.30 5.17 21.20
N VAL A 25 1.90 4.86 22.43
CA VAL A 25 1.71 5.88 23.48
C VAL A 25 3.03 6.56 23.82
N HIS A 26 4.12 5.81 23.96
CA HIS A 26 5.45 6.38 24.22
C HIS A 26 5.92 7.28 23.07
N LEU A 27 5.67 6.86 21.83
CA LEU A 27 5.98 7.64 20.64
C LEU A 27 5.16 8.93 20.57
N ALA A 28 3.86 8.86 20.86
CA ALA A 28 2.98 10.02 20.86
C ALA A 28 3.42 11.07 21.90
N CYS A 29 3.73 10.64 23.12
CA CYS A 29 4.20 11.54 24.18
C CYS A 29 5.56 12.18 23.87
N SER A 30 6.46 11.46 23.21
CA SER A 30 7.80 11.96 22.89
C SER A 30 7.86 12.83 21.64
N MET A 31 6.99 12.58 20.65
CA MET A 31 7.11 13.22 19.33
C MET A 31 5.87 13.95 18.83
N ALA A 32 4.66 13.46 19.15
CA ALA A 32 3.42 14.01 18.60
C ALA A 32 2.92 15.21 19.42
N TYR A 33 2.91 15.09 20.75
CA TYR A 33 2.37 16.13 21.63
C TYR A 33 3.39 17.20 22.05
N THR A 34 4.60 17.14 21.49
CA THR A 34 5.70 18.06 21.80
C THR A 34 6.30 18.65 20.52
N ASN A 35 6.56 19.95 20.56
CA ASN A 35 7.35 20.65 19.56
C ASN A 35 8.80 20.13 19.54
N VAL A 36 9.58 20.56 18.55
CA VAL A 36 11.00 20.16 18.41
C VAL A 36 11.84 20.61 19.61
N ASP A 37 11.46 21.72 20.25
CA ASP A 37 12.10 22.26 21.45
C ASP A 37 11.64 21.61 22.77
N GLY A 38 10.73 20.62 22.70
CA GLY A 38 10.19 19.91 23.86
C GLY A 38 9.01 20.63 24.53
N THR A 39 8.58 21.79 24.05
CA THR A 39 7.37 22.45 24.56
C THR A 39 6.10 21.70 24.11
N PRO A 40 5.01 21.70 24.89
CA PRO A 40 3.77 21.05 24.46
C PRO A 40 3.16 21.74 23.24
N VAL A 41 2.67 20.94 22.29
CA VAL A 41 1.84 21.42 21.17
C VAL A 41 0.47 21.83 21.71
N LYS A 42 -0.04 23.00 21.29
CA LYS A 42 -1.34 23.54 21.71
C LYS A 42 -2.27 23.75 20.51
N SER A 43 -3.57 23.79 20.80
CA SER A 43 -4.57 24.10 19.79
C SER A 43 -4.37 25.51 19.23
N GLY A 44 -4.37 25.64 17.92
CA GLY A 44 -4.10 26.90 17.21
C GLY A 44 -2.61 27.13 16.90
N ASP A 45 -1.70 26.27 17.36
CA ASP A 45 -0.29 26.35 16.99
C ASP A 45 -0.11 26.02 15.49
N VAL A 46 0.81 26.75 14.85
CA VAL A 46 1.32 26.39 13.52
C VAL A 46 2.54 25.51 13.71
N LEU A 47 2.47 24.27 13.21
CA LEU A 47 3.58 23.34 13.28
C LEU A 47 4.67 23.74 12.27
N SER A 48 5.92 23.78 12.74
CA SER A 48 7.05 24.21 11.93
C SER A 48 7.45 23.17 10.88
N PHE A 49 8.20 23.60 9.87
CA PHE A 49 8.81 22.67 8.92
C PHE A 49 9.75 21.66 9.61
N ASP A 50 10.43 22.08 10.68
CA ASP A 50 11.28 21.19 11.48
C ASP A 50 10.46 20.14 12.22
N TYR A 51 9.26 20.48 12.71
CA TYR A 51 8.32 19.51 13.26
C TYR A 51 7.99 18.45 12.19
N TYR A 52 7.73 18.85 10.95
CA TYR A 52 7.48 17.89 9.87
C TYR A 52 8.71 17.01 9.57
N THR A 53 9.87 17.60 9.29
CA THR A 53 11.06 16.86 8.84
C THR A 53 11.62 15.92 9.90
N THR A 54 11.47 16.25 11.18
CA THR A 54 11.94 15.38 12.27
C THR A 54 10.97 14.24 12.58
N ARG A 55 9.68 14.36 12.23
CA ARG A 55 8.64 13.35 12.53
C ARG A 55 8.32 12.44 11.33
N ILE A 56 8.59 12.86 10.11
CA ILE A 56 8.16 12.15 8.90
C ILE A 56 8.72 10.72 8.80
N GLU A 57 9.97 10.48 9.18
CA GLU A 57 10.54 9.13 9.14
C GLU A 57 9.88 8.20 10.16
N THR A 58 9.53 8.72 11.34
CA THR A 58 8.77 7.97 12.34
C THR A 58 7.38 7.62 11.82
N VAL A 59 6.68 8.55 11.17
CA VAL A 59 5.37 8.25 10.56
C VAL A 59 5.48 7.15 9.51
N ARG A 60 6.53 7.20 8.66
CA ARG A 60 6.78 6.15 7.66
C ARG A 60 7.07 4.80 8.29
N GLU A 61 7.85 4.77 9.37
CA GLU A 61 8.13 3.54 10.11
C GLU A 61 6.86 2.94 10.71
N GLN A 62 6.02 3.76 11.35
CA GLN A 62 4.76 3.31 11.94
C GLN A 62 3.78 2.79 10.88
N LEU A 63 3.72 3.46 9.72
CA LEU A 63 2.94 2.97 8.58
C LEU A 63 3.44 1.60 8.09
N ALA A 64 4.75 1.44 7.98
CA ALA A 64 5.36 0.16 7.57
C ALA A 64 5.10 -0.94 8.60
N LYS A 65 5.24 -0.65 9.89
CA LYS A 65 4.89 -1.58 10.98
C LYS A 65 3.43 -2.01 10.89
N GLY A 66 2.51 -1.06 10.70
CA GLY A 66 1.09 -1.35 10.53
C GLY A 66 0.81 -2.33 9.40
N GLY A 67 1.44 -2.12 8.22
CA GLY A 67 1.31 -3.04 7.09
C GLY A 67 1.85 -4.45 7.37
N VAL A 68 3.03 -4.57 7.97
CA VAL A 68 3.64 -5.87 8.33
C VAL A 68 2.79 -6.62 9.35
N ARG A 69 2.31 -5.92 10.39
CA ARG A 69 1.49 -6.49 11.47
C ARG A 69 0.10 -6.91 10.97
N PHE A 70 -0.50 -6.11 10.10
CA PHE A 70 -1.76 -6.44 9.46
C PHE A 70 -1.65 -7.67 8.56
N ALA A 71 -0.60 -7.75 7.73
CA ALA A 71 -0.35 -8.93 6.91
C ALA A 71 -0.14 -10.20 7.77
N TRP A 72 0.63 -10.08 8.86
CA TRP A 72 0.79 -11.17 9.83
C TRP A 72 -0.56 -11.60 10.42
N LEU A 73 -1.40 -10.66 10.85
CA LEU A 73 -2.73 -10.96 11.39
C LEU A 73 -3.61 -11.74 10.40
N LEU A 74 -3.69 -11.27 9.15
CA LEU A 74 -4.50 -11.93 8.12
C LEU A 74 -4.04 -13.37 7.88
N ASN A 75 -2.72 -13.61 7.85
CA ASN A 75 -2.20 -14.96 7.70
C ASN A 75 -2.59 -15.87 8.88
N ASN A 76 -2.65 -15.35 10.10
CA ASN A 76 -2.94 -16.14 11.29
C ASN A 76 -4.45 -16.34 11.58
N ILE A 77 -5.34 -15.47 11.09
CA ILE A 77 -6.79 -15.60 11.34
C ILE A 77 -7.46 -16.61 10.39
N PHE A 78 -6.95 -16.77 9.17
CA PHE A 78 -7.58 -17.63 8.16
C PHE A 78 -7.03 -19.06 8.08
N GLU A 79 -6.02 -19.41 8.89
CA GLU A 79 -5.40 -20.75 8.91
C GLU A 79 -6.19 -21.78 9.73
N ASP A 80 -7.10 -21.36 10.63
CA ASP A 80 -8.01 -22.25 11.40
C ASP A 80 -9.34 -22.51 10.66
N GLY A 81 -9.26 -22.87 9.37
CA GLY A 81 -10.38 -23.13 8.46
C GLY A 81 -11.28 -24.31 8.84
N THR A 82 -12.06 -24.21 9.91
CA THR A 82 -13.19 -25.10 10.20
C THR A 82 -14.46 -24.35 10.63
N THR A 83 -14.87 -23.35 9.85
CA THR A 83 -16.29 -23.24 9.53
C THR A 83 -16.42 -22.90 8.06
N VAL A 84 -16.81 -23.92 7.30
CA VAL A 84 -17.33 -23.80 5.95
C VAL A 84 -18.56 -22.89 6.03
N ILE A 85 -18.37 -21.61 5.73
CA ILE A 85 -19.43 -20.82 5.12
C ILE A 85 -19.27 -21.08 3.62
N ASP A 86 -19.86 -22.18 3.17
CA ASP A 86 -20.07 -22.46 1.75
C ASP A 86 -21.06 -21.43 1.18
N ASP A 87 -20.64 -20.16 1.05
CA ASP A 87 -21.22 -19.20 0.10
C ASP A 87 -20.30 -18.01 -0.23
N ALA A 88 -18.98 -18.23 -0.25
CA ALA A 88 -18.05 -17.33 -0.93
C ALA A 88 -17.56 -18.03 -2.19
N THR A 89 -18.18 -17.67 -3.30
CA THR A 89 -17.78 -18.04 -4.66
C THR A 89 -16.25 -17.95 -4.78
N THR A 90 -15.66 -19.08 -5.14
CA THR A 90 -14.23 -19.35 -5.10
C THR A 90 -13.50 -18.46 -6.11
N THR A 91 -12.76 -17.47 -5.60
CA THR A 91 -11.66 -16.85 -6.36
C THR A 91 -10.51 -17.84 -6.33
N PRO A 92 -10.12 -18.48 -7.45
CA PRO A 92 -8.97 -19.36 -7.45
C PRO A 92 -7.70 -18.54 -7.18
N ALA A 93 -6.89 -19.01 -6.23
CA ALA A 93 -5.51 -18.58 -6.11
C ALA A 93 -4.80 -18.76 -7.47
N PRO A 94 -3.91 -17.85 -7.90
CA PRO A 94 -3.10 -18.10 -9.08
C PRO A 94 -2.12 -19.22 -8.73
N ALA A 95 -2.43 -20.44 -9.19
CA ALA A 95 -1.46 -21.50 -9.27
C ALA A 95 -0.30 -21.01 -10.16
N THR A 96 0.92 -21.04 -9.63
CA THR A 96 2.16 -20.89 -10.39
C THR A 96 2.23 -22.02 -11.41
N THR A 97 1.60 -21.80 -12.55
CA THR A 97 1.69 -22.65 -13.73
C THR A 97 2.77 -22.06 -14.60
N THR A 98 3.89 -22.77 -14.72
CA THR A 98 4.85 -22.54 -15.80
C THR A 98 4.16 -22.81 -17.13
N ALA A 99 3.65 -21.75 -17.75
CA ALA A 99 3.02 -21.74 -19.08
C ALA A 99 3.89 -20.91 -20.04
N PRO A 100 3.91 -21.25 -21.34
CA PRO A 100 4.94 -20.85 -22.28
C PRO A 100 4.94 -19.34 -22.53
N THR A 101 6.14 -18.81 -22.70
CA THR A 101 6.43 -17.43 -23.13
C THR A 101 5.71 -17.12 -24.44
N THR A 102 4.58 -16.43 -24.36
CA THR A 102 4.12 -15.55 -25.44
C THR A 102 3.46 -14.36 -24.77
N SER A 103 4.29 -13.38 -24.42
CA SER A 103 3.87 -12.11 -23.83
C SER A 103 3.04 -11.33 -24.86
N PRO A 104 1.74 -11.08 -24.65
CA PRO A 104 1.08 -10.02 -25.39
C PRO A 104 1.56 -8.71 -24.78
N SER A 105 2.42 -8.01 -25.52
CA SER A 105 2.83 -6.65 -25.17
C SER A 105 1.60 -5.74 -25.20
N MET A 106 0.95 -5.53 -24.04
CA MET A 106 -0.06 -4.47 -23.93
C MET A 106 0.64 -3.12 -23.96
N SER A 107 0.67 -2.49 -25.14
CA SER A 107 1.22 -1.14 -25.31
C SER A 107 0.16 -0.10 -24.96
N CYS A 108 0.39 0.68 -23.91
CA CYS A 108 -0.45 1.81 -23.50
C CYS A 108 -0.08 3.14 -24.17
N GLU A 109 0.76 3.12 -25.20
CA GLU A 109 1.36 4.32 -25.82
C GLU A 109 0.32 5.31 -26.35
N GLU A 110 -0.82 4.81 -26.84
CA GLU A 110 -1.92 5.66 -27.31
C GLU A 110 -2.64 6.35 -26.15
N ALA A 111 -2.85 5.63 -25.04
CA ALA A 111 -3.42 6.18 -23.82
C ALA A 111 -2.48 7.21 -23.19
N ASP A 112 -1.17 6.96 -23.22
CA ASP A 112 -0.16 7.90 -22.72
C ASP A 112 -0.13 9.19 -23.56
N LYS A 113 -0.27 9.10 -24.88
CA LYS A 113 -0.40 10.28 -25.76
C LYS A 113 -1.66 11.09 -25.47
N VAL A 114 -2.75 10.43 -25.07
CA VAL A 114 -3.98 11.14 -24.66
C VAL A 114 -3.74 11.89 -23.37
N CYS A 115 -3.18 11.22 -22.35
CA CYS A 115 -2.86 11.85 -21.07
C CYS A 115 -1.87 13.02 -21.22
N ALA A 116 -0.87 12.88 -22.09
CA ALA A 116 0.13 13.93 -22.36
C ALA A 116 -0.47 15.23 -22.93
N LYS A 117 -1.68 15.21 -23.50
CA LYS A 117 -2.38 16.42 -23.98
C LYS A 117 -2.90 17.28 -22.84
N SER A 118 -3.36 16.66 -21.77
CA SER A 118 -3.92 17.34 -20.60
C SER A 118 -2.81 17.88 -19.70
N PHE A 119 -1.72 17.13 -19.55
CA PHE A 119 -0.54 17.57 -18.83
C PHE A 119 0.74 17.00 -19.46
N ASN A 120 1.72 17.86 -19.76
CA ASN A 120 2.95 17.43 -20.42
C ASN A 120 3.74 16.43 -19.55
N GLY A 121 3.95 15.22 -20.07
CA GLY A 121 4.57 14.11 -19.34
C GLY A 121 3.62 13.24 -18.52
N SER A 122 2.30 13.46 -18.64
CA SER A 122 1.30 12.55 -18.09
C SER A 122 1.23 11.23 -18.88
N TYR A 123 0.86 10.16 -18.18
CA TYR A 123 0.74 8.79 -18.69
C TYR A 123 -0.48 8.11 -18.04
N CYS A 124 -0.98 7.04 -18.65
CA CYS A 124 -2.16 6.31 -18.19
C CYS A 124 -1.81 5.33 -17.06
N LYS A 125 -2.48 5.44 -15.91
CA LYS A 125 -2.35 4.51 -14.78
C LYS A 125 -3.29 3.32 -14.95
N TYR A 126 -2.97 2.44 -15.89
CA TYR A 126 -3.79 1.28 -16.27
C TYR A 126 -3.94 0.21 -15.17
N TRP A 127 -3.11 0.27 -14.12
CA TRP A 127 -3.14 -0.65 -12.98
C TRP A 127 -4.12 -0.26 -11.87
N LEU A 128 -4.94 0.77 -12.06
CA LEU A 128 -6.01 1.16 -11.15
C LEU A 128 -7.32 0.47 -11.54
N ASP A 129 -8.21 0.22 -10.56
CA ASP A 129 -9.56 -0.31 -10.81
C ASP A 129 -10.38 0.59 -11.75
N GLN A 130 -10.15 1.90 -11.68
CA GLN A 130 -10.56 2.87 -12.70
C GLN A 130 -9.31 3.58 -13.24
N PRO A 131 -8.83 3.23 -14.45
CA PRO A 131 -7.63 3.83 -15.00
C PRO A 131 -7.81 5.32 -15.28
N VAL A 132 -6.89 6.13 -14.79
CA VAL A 132 -6.88 7.59 -14.98
C VAL A 132 -5.50 8.09 -15.35
N CYS A 133 -5.43 9.29 -15.94
CA CYS A 133 -4.18 9.93 -16.30
C CYS A 133 -3.39 10.43 -15.07
N SER A 134 -2.07 10.40 -15.13
CA SER A 134 -1.23 10.91 -14.05
C SER A 134 -1.32 12.45 -13.95
N GLY A 135 -1.88 12.96 -12.86
CA GLY A 135 -2.05 14.42 -12.64
C GLY A 135 -3.44 14.96 -12.97
N SER A 136 -4.38 14.12 -13.41
CA SER A 136 -5.79 14.48 -13.65
C SER A 136 -6.71 13.26 -13.46
N ASP A 137 -7.93 13.46 -12.98
CA ASP A 137 -8.92 12.37 -12.84
C ASP A 137 -9.62 11.99 -14.17
N GLU A 138 -8.99 12.31 -15.31
CA GLU A 138 -9.50 11.93 -16.64
C GLU A 138 -9.32 10.43 -16.87
N PRO A 139 -10.37 9.70 -17.27
CA PRO A 139 -10.29 8.26 -17.49
C PRO A 139 -9.45 7.94 -18.73
N CYS A 140 -8.67 6.87 -18.63
CA CYS A 140 -7.87 6.33 -19.74
C CYS A 140 -8.13 4.82 -19.90
N SER A 141 -7.71 4.23 -21.00
CA SER A 141 -7.79 2.76 -21.18
C SER A 141 -6.78 2.32 -22.22
N CYS A 142 -6.05 1.24 -21.96
CA CYS A 142 -5.15 0.65 -22.95
C CYS A 142 -5.91 -0.39 -23.77
N SER A 143 -5.88 -0.25 -25.10
CA SER A 143 -6.34 -1.30 -26.00
C SER A 143 -5.21 -2.30 -26.26
N ALA A 144 -5.51 -3.60 -26.14
CA ALA A 144 -4.61 -4.62 -26.64
C ALA A 144 -4.49 -4.46 -28.16
N GLN A 145 -3.31 -4.09 -28.66
CA GLN A 145 -3.06 -4.15 -30.10
C GLN A 145 -2.87 -5.62 -30.47
N SER A 146 -3.85 -6.20 -31.16
CA SER A 146 -3.60 -7.41 -31.92
C SER A 146 -2.61 -7.06 -33.01
N THR A 147 -1.32 -7.34 -32.81
CA THR A 147 -0.38 -7.38 -33.91
C THR A 147 -0.77 -8.55 -34.79
N ALA A 148 -1.63 -8.28 -35.77
CA ALA A 148 -1.71 -9.12 -36.95
C ALA A 148 -0.31 -9.08 -37.58
N ALA A 149 0.43 -10.17 -37.41
CA ALA A 149 1.68 -10.36 -38.14
C ALA A 149 1.37 -10.27 -39.63
N ALA A 150 1.97 -9.28 -40.29
CA ALA A 150 1.98 -9.18 -41.74
C ALA A 150 2.80 -10.35 -42.32
N ASP A 151 2.15 -11.06 -43.24
CA ASP A 151 2.65 -11.82 -44.41
C ASP A 151 3.98 -12.59 -44.35
N PHE A 152 3.88 -13.90 -44.62
CA PHE A 152 4.64 -14.56 -45.69
C PHE A 152 3.84 -15.71 -46.33
#